data_AF-A0A7J5EJ35-F1
#
_entry.id   AF-A0A7J5EJ35-F1
#
_cell.length_a   1.000
_cell.length_b   1.000
_cell.length_c   1.000
_cell.angle_alpha   90.00
_cell.angle_beta   90.00
_cell.angle_gamma   90.00
#
_symmetry.space_group_name_H-M   'P 1'
#
loop_
_entity.id
_entity.type
_entity.pdbx_description
1 polymer ?
#
loop_
_entity_poly.entity_id
_entity_poly.type
_entity_poly.pdbx_seq_one_letter_code
_entity_poly.pdbx_strand_id
1 'polypeptide(L)'
;PPPATIDVKIASTPSGATLLRDGKPFGKTPFTGTLPQGDGEVTLVVKLAGYKDGKMVLRPDAPIDTSIKLEKKRAGGRPTGRPAGDDRDESVNPFAY
;
A
#
# COMPACT_ATOMS: atom_id res chain seq x y z
N PRO A 1 29.84 21.81 -10.18
CA PRO A 1 29.75 20.41 -9.70
C PRO A 1 28.99 19.55 -10.71
N PRO A 2 29.53 18.40 -11.17
CA PRO A 2 28.75 17.46 -11.95
C PRO A 2 27.55 16.99 -11.12
N PRO A 3 26.40 16.66 -11.75
CA PRO A 3 25.30 16.04 -11.02
C PRO A 3 25.79 14.69 -10.53
N ALA A 4 26.08 14.59 -9.23
CA ALA A 4 26.31 13.29 -8.62
C ALA A 4 25.04 12.47 -8.84
N THR A 5 25.17 11.22 -9.25
CA THR A 5 24.04 10.33 -9.51
C THR A 5 24.22 9.15 -8.56
N ILE A 6 23.15 8.75 -7.86
CA ILE A 6 23.19 7.67 -6.88
C ILE A 6 22.42 6.45 -7.38
N ASP A 7 22.87 5.27 -6.99
CA ASP A 7 22.17 4.02 -7.24
C ASP A 7 20.98 3.88 -6.30
N VAL A 8 19.81 3.59 -6.87
CA VAL A 8 18.57 3.38 -6.13
C VAL A 8 18.01 2.01 -6.48
N LYS A 9 17.93 1.18 -5.45
CA LYS A 9 17.42 -0.19 -5.49
C LYS A 9 16.30 -0.33 -4.48
N ILE A 10 15.11 -0.55 -5.01
CA ILE A 10 13.88 -0.69 -4.24
C ILE A 10 13.29 -2.06 -4.53
N ALA A 11 13.44 -2.98 -3.59
CA ALA A 11 12.81 -4.28 -3.64
C ALA A 11 11.44 -4.21 -2.94
N SER A 12 10.46 -4.97 -3.43
CA SER A 12 9.25 -5.22 -2.66
C SER A 12 8.86 -6.68 -2.73
N THR A 13 8.35 -7.17 -1.60
CA THR A 13 7.78 -8.50 -1.47
C THR A 13 6.32 -8.34 -1.04
N PRO A 14 5.35 -8.60 -1.92
CA PRO A 14 5.48 -9.22 -3.24
C PRO A 14 6.03 -8.27 -4.32
N SER A 15 6.73 -8.83 -5.31
CA SER A 15 7.10 -8.12 -6.53
C SER A 15 5.87 -7.78 -7.36
N GLY A 16 5.96 -6.74 -8.19
CA GLY A 16 4.87 -6.27 -9.03
C GLY A 16 4.01 -5.17 -8.42
N ALA A 17 4.43 -4.60 -7.27
CA ALA A 17 3.79 -3.43 -6.71
C ALA A 17 4.15 -2.17 -7.50
N THR A 18 3.16 -1.32 -7.76
CA THR A 18 3.31 -0.03 -8.43
C THR A 18 3.99 0.95 -7.48
N LEU A 19 5.14 1.47 -7.89
CA LEU A 19 5.84 2.57 -7.24
C LEU A 19 5.31 3.88 -7.80
N LEU A 20 4.85 4.74 -6.91
CA LEU A 20 4.53 6.13 -7.20
C LEU A 20 5.56 7.02 -6.51
N ARG A 21 6.25 7.85 -7.28
CA ARG A 21 7.13 8.91 -6.78
C ARG A 21 6.36 10.22 -6.81
N ASP A 22 6.23 10.87 -5.67
CA ASP A 22 5.56 12.18 -5.59
C ASP A 22 4.15 12.16 -6.21
N GLY A 23 3.44 11.04 -6.04
CA GLY A 23 2.13 10.79 -6.65
C GLY A 23 2.16 10.40 -8.14
N LYS A 24 3.30 10.47 -8.83
CA LYS A 24 3.44 10.02 -10.22
C LYS A 24 3.89 8.55 -10.29
N PRO A 25 3.24 7.69 -11.11
CA PRO A 25 3.68 6.32 -11.29
C PRO A 25 5.10 6.32 -11.87
N PHE A 26 6.04 5.84 -11.08
CA PHE A 26 7.46 5.81 -11.41
C PHE A 26 7.88 4.46 -11.98
N GLY A 27 7.21 3.38 -11.58
CA GLY A 27 7.49 2.04 -12.11
C GLY A 27 6.85 0.94 -11.28
N LYS A 28 7.42 -0.26 -11.37
CA LYS A 28 7.03 -1.42 -10.55
C LYS A 28 8.24 -1.97 -9.82
N THR A 29 7.99 -2.60 -8.68
CA THR A 29 9.03 -3.29 -7.88
C THR A 29 9.32 -4.69 -8.44
N PRO A 30 10.57 -5.17 -8.38
CA PRO A 30 11.77 -4.45 -7.93
C PRO A 30 12.21 -3.39 -8.95
N PHE A 31 12.54 -2.19 -8.45
CA PHE A 31 13.07 -1.10 -9.26
C PHE A 31 14.57 -0.96 -8.99
N THR A 32 15.38 -0.92 -10.04
CA THR A 32 16.81 -0.63 -9.96
C THR A 32 17.13 0.42 -11.02
N GLY A 33 17.74 1.53 -10.60
CA GLY A 33 18.14 2.59 -11.51
C GLY A 33 18.94 3.66 -10.79
N THR A 34 19.42 4.64 -11.54
CA THR A 34 20.19 5.76 -11.01
C THR A 34 19.34 7.03 -10.96
N LEU A 35 19.51 7.82 -9.90
CA LEU A 35 18.82 9.10 -9.72
C LEU A 35 19.81 10.23 -9.50
N PRO A 36 19.51 11.44 -9.99
CA PRO A 36 20.32 12.60 -9.66
C PRO A 36 20.32 12.78 -8.15
N GLN A 37 21.52 12.84 -7.58
CA GLN A 37 21.76 13.13 -6.18
C GLN A 37 21.19 14.51 -5.88
N GLY A 38 20.45 14.61 -4.79
CA GLY A 38 19.91 15.87 -4.34
C GLY A 38 19.48 15.78 -2.89
N ASP A 39 19.46 16.92 -2.23
CA ASP A 39 19.08 17.05 -0.82
C ASP A 39 17.54 16.99 -0.60
N GLY A 40 16.78 16.71 -1.66
CA GLY A 40 15.32 16.68 -1.65
C GLY A 40 14.76 15.34 -1.17
N GLU A 41 13.80 15.39 -0.26
CA GLU A 41 13.06 14.21 0.18
C GLU A 41 12.11 13.72 -0.92
N VAL A 42 12.29 12.48 -1.36
CA VAL A 42 11.46 11.81 -2.36
C VAL A 42 10.46 10.91 -1.66
N THR A 43 9.19 11.30 -1.69
CA THR A 43 8.12 10.43 -1.19
C THR A 43 7.83 9.34 -2.22
N LEU A 44 8.03 8.08 -1.84
CA LEU A 44 7.56 6.93 -2.58
C LEU A 44 6.36 6.28 -1.92
N VAL A 45 5.35 5.97 -2.73
CA VAL A 45 4.17 5.22 -2.34
C VAL A 45 4.16 3.93 -3.14
N VAL A 46 4.08 2.81 -2.45
CA VAL A 46 4.03 1.48 -3.03
C VAL A 46 2.60 0.97 -2.93
N LYS A 47 1.96 0.76 -4.08
CA LYS A 47 0.57 0.28 -4.17
C LYS A 47 0.55 -1.07 -4.87
N LEU A 48 -0.14 -2.03 -4.27
CA LEU A 48 -0.38 -3.34 -4.87
C LEU A 48 -1.83 -3.75 -4.64
N ALA A 49 -2.46 -4.32 -5.67
CA ALA A 49 -3.86 -4.75 -5.60
C ALA A 49 -4.02 -5.85 -4.54
N GLY A 50 -4.91 -5.62 -3.56
CA GLY A 50 -5.13 -6.53 -2.42
C GLY A 50 -4.16 -6.34 -1.24
N TYR A 51 -3.31 -5.31 -1.28
CA TYR A 51 -2.34 -4.97 -0.23
C TYR A 51 -2.55 -3.54 0.29
N LYS A 52 -2.05 -3.26 1.49
CA LYS A 52 -2.00 -1.89 2.03
C LYS A 52 -0.95 -1.09 1.27
N ASP A 53 -1.22 0.19 1.10
CA ASP A 53 -0.26 1.13 0.54
C ASP A 53 0.87 1.41 1.54
N GLY A 54 2.11 1.23 1.08
CA GLY A 54 3.30 1.58 1.85
C GLY A 54 3.80 2.95 1.43
N LYS A 55 3.82 3.94 2.33
CA LYS A 55 4.45 5.24 2.09
C LYS A 55 5.84 5.25 2.75
N MET A 56 6.87 5.61 2.00
CA MET A 56 8.22 5.85 2.51
C MET A 56 8.76 7.17 1.97
N VAL A 57 9.64 7.80 2.74
CA VAL A 57 10.39 8.98 2.30
C VAL A 57 11.83 8.53 2.14
N LEU A 58 12.38 8.75 0.95
CA LEU A 58 13.75 8.40 0.59
C LEU A 58 14.52 9.67 0.28
N ARG A 59 15.79 9.72 0.68
CA ARG A 59 16.68 10.84 0.36
C ARG A 59 17.73 10.35 -0.62
N PRO A 60 17.81 10.94 -1.83
CA PRO A 60 18.81 10.59 -2.80
C PRO A 60 20.13 11.29 -2.50
N ASP A 61 20.58 11.32 -1.24
CA ASP A 61 21.89 11.84 -0.83
C ASP A 61 22.98 10.76 -0.94
N ALA A 62 22.60 9.49 -0.81
CA ALA A 62 23.47 8.33 -0.85
C ALA A 62 22.79 7.14 -1.54
N PRO A 63 23.54 6.10 -1.96
CA PRO A 63 22.96 4.90 -2.57
C PRO A 63 21.88 4.28 -1.68
N ILE A 64 20.70 4.04 -2.25
CA ILE A 64 19.54 3.55 -1.51
C ILE A 64 19.33 2.08 -1.85
N ASP A 65 19.46 1.20 -0.88
CA ASP A 65 18.99 -0.19 -0.96
C ASP A 65 17.93 -0.39 0.12
N THR A 66 16.67 -0.58 -0.31
CA THR A 66 15.57 -0.82 0.64
C THR A 66 14.63 -1.89 0.13
N SER A 67 14.07 -2.65 1.07
CA SER A 67 13.12 -3.72 0.79
C SER A 67 11.86 -3.52 1.62
N ILE A 68 10.72 -3.35 0.95
CA ILE A 68 9.42 -3.17 1.61
C ILE A 68 8.56 -4.42 1.46
N LYS A 69 8.10 -4.96 2.60
CA LYS A 69 7.11 -6.04 2.63
C LYS A 69 5.72 -5.43 2.72
N LEU A 70 4.90 -5.69 1.71
CA LEU A 70 3.53 -5.22 1.72
C LEU A 70 2.65 -6.18 2.51
N GLU A 71 1.88 -5.62 3.44
CA GLU A 71 0.87 -6.39 4.16
C GLU A 71 -0.39 -6.49 3.30
N LYS A 72 -0.95 -7.70 3.15
CA LYS A 72 -2.25 -7.87 2.50
C LYS A 72 -3.28 -7.04 3.26
N LYS A 73 -3.92 -6.11 2.58
CA LYS A 73 -5.09 -5.42 3.10
C LYS A 73 -6.18 -6.46 3.05
N ARG A 74 -6.32 -7.24 4.13
CA ARG A 74 -7.42 -8.20 4.24
C ARG A 74 -8.69 -7.45 3.87
N ALA A 75 -9.33 -7.89 2.79
CA ALA A 75 -10.71 -7.59 2.49
C ALA A 75 -11.57 -8.31 3.54
N GLY A 76 -11.42 -7.90 4.80
CA GLY A 76 -12.18 -8.38 5.94
C GLY A 76 -13.13 -7.27 6.32
N GLY A 77 -14.29 -7.25 5.66
CA GLY A 77 -15.30 -6.23 5.89
C GLY A 77 -16.29 -6.17 4.73
N ARG A 78 -16.87 -7.31 4.37
CA ARG A 78 -18.23 -7.29 3.83
C ARG A 78 -19.13 -7.21 5.06
N PRO A 79 -19.71 -6.07 5.46
CA PRO A 79 -20.95 -6.12 6.20
C PRO A 79 -22.03 -6.56 5.20
N THR A 80 -22.04 -7.84 4.83
CA THR A 80 -23.31 -8.49 4.48
C THR A 80 -23.94 -8.93 5.78
N GLY A 81 -24.41 -7.94 6.52
CA GLY A 81 -25.60 -8.07 7.32
C GLY A 81 -26.62 -7.13 6.70
N ARG A 82 -27.27 -7.56 5.62
CA ARG A 82 -28.67 -7.17 5.44
C ARG A 82 -29.42 -8.03 6.46
N PRO A 83 -30.07 -7.51 7.49
CA PRO A 83 -31.33 -8.09 7.88
C PRO A 83 -32.31 -7.72 6.76
N ALA A 84 -32.33 -8.53 5.71
CA ALA A 84 -33.53 -8.71 4.91
C ALA A 84 -34.28 -9.86 5.61
N GLY A 85 -34.96 -9.49 6.68
CA GLY A 85 -35.92 -10.26 7.45
C GLY A 85 -36.77 -9.18 8.10
N ASP A 86 -37.71 -8.64 7.32
CA ASP A 86 -39.09 -9.13 7.33
C ASP A 86 -39.68 -8.88 8.72
N ASP A 87 -40.31 -7.72 8.82
CA ASP A 87 -41.32 -7.37 9.80
C ASP A 87 -42.32 -8.52 9.96
N ARG A 88 -42.06 -9.46 10.89
CA ARG A 88 -43.03 -10.33 11.57
C ARG A 88 -42.30 -11.37 12.45
N ASP A 89 -41.90 -10.96 13.65
CA ASP A 89 -41.77 -11.92 14.75
C ASP A 89 -42.71 -11.47 15.87
N GLU A 90 -43.93 -11.98 15.74
CA GLU A 90 -45.03 -11.91 16.68
C GLU A 90 -44.55 -12.52 18.01
N SER A 91 -44.13 -11.69 18.96
CA SER A 91 -43.94 -12.14 20.35
C SER A 91 -45.30 -12.41 20.99
N VAL A 92 -45.98 -13.45 20.51
CA VAL A 92 -46.99 -14.16 21.29
C VAL A 92 -46.22 -14.94 22.34
N ASN A 93 -46.27 -14.51 23.60
CA ASN A 93 -45.86 -15.33 24.72
C ASN A 93 -47.07 -16.22 25.09
N PRO A 94 -47.16 -17.50 24.68
CA PRO A 94 -48.40 -18.25 24.78
C PRO A 94 -48.49 -19.13 26.04
N PHE A 95 -47.47 -19.17 26.91
CA PHE A 95 -47.49 -20.06 28.08
C PHE A 95 -46.67 -19.49 29.24
N ALA A 96 -47.25 -18.51 29.96
CA ALA A 96 -46.97 -18.38 31.39
C ALA A 96 -48.18 -18.98 32.11
N TYR A 97 -48.05 -20.26 32.46
CA TYR A 97 -48.97 -20.99 33.33
C TYR A 97 -48.81 -20.51 34.77
#